data_AF-A0A257LWS2-F1
#
_entry.id   AF-A0A257LWS2-F1
#
_cell.length_a   1.000
_cell.length_b   1.000
_cell.length_c   1.000
_cell.angle_alpha   90.00
_cell.angle_beta   90.00
_cell.angle_gamma   90.00
#
_symmetry.space_group_name_H-M   'P 1'
#
loop_
_entity.id
_entity.type
_entity.pdbx_description
1 polymer ?
#
loop_
_entity_poly.entity_id
_entity_poly.type
_entity_poly.pdbx_seq_one_letter_code
_entity_poly.pdbx_strand_id
1 'polypeptide(L)'
;DLDLQNSAREALVLGASSGALTLTGGAQVGFELNGANTDSIAVAAGGTAVTSGVVTLNFFGTPASGTYNLLTADSGLAGATYALGSAPNGFNYTINASDTVVSVTISAYIPTFWRGGQDLSWNTLGSSTANWTDSTGTVDATSKPLGTDTVIFSAAGVTPGAIVTSLDAAFTVDSLQFSNVPGSSDVTIAAGTSGTLTLTPVSTSGGIRVLSGGGNAAISAPLTVGAAQTWDVDASGSLTISGDTTFTGSVNKTNTGILTLSGNNSGAAAFTLSAGTLNLNSATAVGTGTFTIGAGTTINTAAANTLTNNNAQNWVGDFTFTGTNNLNLGTGNVALGSSLAVTTSTNTLTVGGVISDGGNNRGLTKAGSGTLVLNGANSYGGLTNITAGVLRITSATGLGAVTGGVTQSGTSALELDGTGGDISVGAEALTINGGGITNLGALRNIAGNNTYGGTVTMAAQSRINSDSGTLTLNNATAVTAPNLTLVVGGAGNTNISGAIALGTGGVSKGDSGILTLGGTNTYTGNTTVSAGTLNITGSISGNAASTNLVFGGSAGNTIGNVSGSVSNHRNFQGANIA
;
A
#
# COMPACT_ATOMS: atom_id res chain seq x y z
N ASP A 1 36.35 -15.11 -20.05
CA ASP A 1 35.54 -14.37 -19.09
C ASP A 1 34.15 -14.18 -19.66
N LEU A 2 33.11 -14.46 -18.86
CA LEU A 2 31.74 -14.19 -19.26
C LEU A 2 31.48 -12.71 -18.94
N ASP A 3 31.32 -11.88 -19.96
CA ASP A 3 30.97 -10.48 -19.81
C ASP A 3 29.80 -10.17 -20.72
N LEU A 4 28.60 -10.06 -20.14
CA LEU A 4 27.35 -9.88 -20.86
C LEU A 4 27.08 -8.39 -21.23
N GLN A 5 28.16 -7.61 -21.36
CA GLN A 5 28.15 -6.16 -21.67
C GLN A 5 29.39 -5.73 -22.49
N ASN A 6 30.02 -6.64 -23.25
CA ASN A 6 31.29 -6.38 -23.96
C ASN A 6 31.16 -6.29 -25.49
N SER A 7 29.93 -6.34 -26.00
CA SER A 7 29.56 -6.35 -27.41
C SER A 7 29.98 -7.59 -28.21
N ALA A 8 30.38 -8.66 -27.54
CA ALA A 8 30.51 -9.99 -28.12
C ALA A 8 29.22 -10.81 -27.91
N ARG A 9 29.20 -12.04 -28.42
CA ARG A 9 28.10 -12.99 -28.17
C ARG A 9 28.57 -14.02 -27.16
N GLU A 10 27.89 -14.07 -26.03
CA GLU A 10 28.21 -14.97 -24.95
C GLU A 10 27.03 -15.91 -24.69
N ALA A 11 27.32 -17.22 -24.68
CA ALA A 11 26.36 -18.22 -24.25
C ALA A 11 26.89 -18.89 -23.00
N LEU A 12 26.24 -18.67 -21.86
CA LEU A 12 26.51 -19.42 -20.64
C LEU A 12 25.72 -20.73 -20.69
N VAL A 13 26.40 -21.85 -20.91
CA VAL A 13 25.79 -23.18 -20.84
C VAL A 13 26.02 -23.77 -19.44
N LEU A 14 24.93 -23.95 -18.70
CA LEU A 14 24.90 -24.57 -17.38
C LEU A 14 24.80 -26.09 -17.50
N GLY A 15 25.14 -26.81 -16.43
CA GLY A 15 25.13 -28.27 -16.41
C GLY A 15 23.73 -28.90 -16.58
N ALA A 16 23.69 -30.20 -16.85
CA ALA A 16 22.47 -30.97 -17.05
C ALA A 16 21.81 -31.47 -15.74
N SER A 17 22.01 -30.76 -14.63
CA SER A 17 21.44 -31.14 -13.33
C SER A 17 20.07 -30.49 -13.11
N SER A 18 19.26 -31.11 -12.25
CA SER A 18 18.03 -30.48 -11.77
C SER A 18 18.37 -29.16 -11.04
N GLY A 19 17.65 -28.08 -11.37
CA GLY A 19 17.88 -26.75 -10.80
C GLY A 19 19.20 -26.08 -11.18
N ALA A 20 19.82 -26.49 -12.29
CA ALA A 20 21.07 -25.91 -12.78
C ALA A 20 20.99 -24.38 -12.96
N LEU A 21 19.82 -23.86 -13.36
CA LEU A 21 19.50 -22.44 -13.28
C LEU A 21 18.50 -22.21 -12.15
N THR A 22 18.88 -21.42 -11.14
CA THR A 22 17.96 -21.01 -10.07
C THR A 22 17.82 -19.49 -10.06
N LEU A 23 16.61 -18.98 -10.32
CA LEU A 23 16.28 -17.55 -10.30
C LEU A 23 15.09 -17.33 -9.36
N THR A 24 15.35 -16.85 -8.15
CA THR A 24 14.31 -16.63 -7.13
C THR A 24 14.00 -15.14 -6.97
N GLY A 25 12.87 -14.84 -6.31
CA GLY A 25 12.27 -13.51 -6.28
C GLY A 25 13.25 -12.37 -6.03
N GLY A 26 13.28 -11.39 -6.94
CA GLY A 26 14.19 -10.24 -6.92
C GLY A 26 15.45 -10.42 -7.76
N ALA A 27 15.67 -11.60 -8.36
CA ALA A 27 16.77 -11.81 -9.30
C ALA A 27 16.69 -10.82 -10.48
N GLN A 28 17.87 -10.32 -10.88
CA GLN A 28 18.02 -9.51 -12.08
C GLN A 28 19.06 -10.16 -12.99
N VAL A 29 18.74 -10.28 -14.27
CA VAL A 29 19.63 -10.87 -15.27
C VAL A 29 19.80 -9.87 -16.41
N GLY A 30 21.05 -9.59 -16.75
CA GLY A 30 21.41 -8.69 -17.84
C GLY A 30 21.72 -9.46 -19.12
N PHE A 31 21.25 -8.96 -20.25
CA PHE A 31 21.58 -9.48 -21.58
C PHE A 31 21.96 -8.33 -22.50
N GLU A 32 23.08 -8.45 -23.20
CA GLU A 32 23.39 -7.54 -24.29
C GLU A 32 22.66 -7.97 -25.57
N LEU A 33 22.01 -7.00 -26.22
CA LEU A 33 21.21 -7.20 -27.42
C LEU A 33 21.85 -6.43 -28.58
N ASN A 34 22.62 -7.11 -29.44
CA ASN A 34 23.32 -6.48 -30.57
C ASN A 34 22.97 -7.16 -31.92
N GLY A 35 21.83 -6.83 -32.50
CA GLY A 35 21.45 -7.36 -33.82
C GLY A 35 21.15 -8.86 -33.78
N ALA A 36 21.89 -9.72 -34.49
CA ALA A 36 21.72 -11.18 -34.45
C ALA A 36 22.58 -11.86 -33.35
N ASN A 37 23.42 -11.10 -32.65
CA ASN A 37 24.34 -11.56 -31.64
C ASN A 37 23.80 -11.17 -30.28
N THR A 38 23.26 -12.15 -29.56
CA THR A 38 22.59 -11.94 -28.28
C THR A 38 23.10 -12.92 -27.27
N ASP A 39 23.36 -12.38 -26.09
CA ASP A 39 23.72 -13.16 -24.94
C ASP A 39 22.58 -14.08 -24.51
N SER A 40 22.94 -15.26 -24.04
CA SER A 40 21.95 -16.19 -23.52
C SER A 40 22.50 -17.07 -22.40
N ILE A 41 21.59 -17.56 -21.58
CA ILE A 41 21.87 -18.57 -20.57
C ILE A 41 21.04 -19.81 -20.92
N ALA A 42 21.73 -20.93 -21.13
CA ALA A 42 21.11 -22.19 -21.48
C ALA A 42 21.43 -23.26 -20.44
N VAL A 43 20.43 -23.96 -19.94
CA VAL A 43 20.62 -25.20 -19.20
C VAL A 43 20.82 -26.33 -20.19
N ALA A 44 21.89 -27.12 -20.04
CA ALA A 44 22.16 -28.25 -20.92
C ALA A 44 21.04 -29.31 -20.82
N ALA A 45 20.81 -30.04 -21.92
CA ALA A 45 19.79 -31.08 -22.03
C ALA A 45 19.87 -32.08 -20.86
N GLY A 46 18.73 -32.38 -20.25
CA GLY A 46 18.59 -33.17 -19.02
C GLY A 46 18.55 -32.33 -17.73
N GLY A 47 18.92 -31.05 -17.80
CA GLY A 47 18.86 -30.12 -16.67
C GLY A 47 17.59 -29.27 -16.65
N THR A 48 17.21 -28.80 -15.47
CA THR A 48 16.00 -27.98 -15.26
C THR A 48 16.33 -26.63 -14.61
N ALA A 49 15.40 -25.68 -14.74
CA ALA A 49 15.43 -24.43 -14.00
C ALA A 49 14.52 -24.51 -12.75
N VAL A 50 14.80 -23.67 -11.76
CA VAL A 50 13.91 -23.39 -10.63
C VAL A 50 13.72 -21.89 -10.58
N THR A 51 12.55 -21.41 -11.00
CA THR A 51 12.23 -19.98 -11.03
C THR A 51 11.07 -19.65 -10.10
N SER A 52 11.12 -18.49 -9.44
CA SER A 52 10.03 -18.02 -8.58
C SER A 52 10.00 -16.50 -8.42
N GLY A 53 8.81 -15.96 -8.12
CA GLY A 53 8.62 -14.53 -7.89
C GLY A 53 8.73 -13.71 -9.17
N VAL A 54 9.26 -12.50 -9.06
CA VAL A 54 9.55 -11.62 -10.22
C VAL A 54 11.05 -11.67 -10.52
N VAL A 55 11.38 -11.93 -11.78
CA VAL A 55 12.74 -11.87 -12.34
C VAL A 55 12.81 -10.67 -13.28
N THR A 56 13.76 -9.75 -13.06
CA THR A 56 13.94 -8.56 -13.89
C THR A 56 14.96 -8.84 -15.00
N LEU A 57 14.61 -8.56 -16.24
CA LEU A 57 15.48 -8.70 -17.40
C LEU A 57 15.97 -7.31 -17.82
N ASN A 58 17.26 -7.04 -17.67
CA ASN A 58 17.89 -5.81 -18.11
C ASN A 58 18.52 -6.03 -19.49
N PHE A 59 18.32 -5.09 -20.40
CA PHE A 59 18.85 -5.12 -21.75
C PHE A 59 19.84 -3.99 -21.96
N PHE A 60 20.93 -4.31 -22.64
CA PHE A 60 22.01 -3.38 -22.99
C PHE A 60 22.30 -3.44 -24.49
N GLY A 61 23.20 -2.58 -24.96
CA GLY A 61 23.65 -2.55 -26.35
C GLY A 61 22.69 -1.80 -27.29
N THR A 62 22.80 -2.10 -28.58
CA THR A 62 22.00 -1.50 -29.66
C THR A 62 21.13 -2.55 -30.33
N PRO A 63 19.93 -2.84 -29.80
CA PRO A 63 19.09 -3.92 -30.30
C PRO A 63 18.57 -3.62 -31.70
N ALA A 64 18.29 -4.69 -32.45
CA ALA A 64 17.51 -4.63 -33.68
C ALA A 64 16.10 -5.17 -33.42
N SER A 65 15.18 -4.91 -34.36
CA SER A 65 13.87 -5.57 -34.32
C SER A 65 14.03 -7.07 -34.57
N GLY A 66 13.37 -7.91 -33.77
CA GLY A 66 13.52 -9.36 -33.82
C GLY A 66 13.12 -10.04 -32.51
N THR A 67 13.26 -11.37 -32.47
CA THR A 67 13.02 -12.16 -31.24
C THR A 67 14.31 -12.79 -30.77
N TYR A 68 14.57 -12.68 -29.47
CA TYR A 68 15.80 -13.04 -28.80
C TYR A 68 15.53 -14.05 -27.70
N ASN A 69 16.07 -15.27 -27.80
CA ASN A 69 15.98 -16.24 -26.72
C ASN A 69 17.04 -15.93 -25.66
N LEU A 70 16.58 -15.66 -24.44
CA LEU A 70 17.42 -15.19 -23.33
C LEU A 70 17.76 -16.34 -22.38
N LEU A 71 16.73 -17.10 -21.97
CA LEU A 71 16.86 -18.27 -21.10
C LEU A 71 16.29 -19.50 -21.80
N THR A 72 16.99 -20.64 -21.71
CA THR A 72 16.46 -21.93 -22.16
C THR A 72 16.75 -23.04 -21.15
N ALA A 73 15.75 -23.89 -20.87
CA ALA A 73 15.89 -25.09 -20.05
C ALA A 73 14.87 -26.15 -20.49
N ASP A 74 15.03 -27.40 -20.06
CA ASP A 74 14.06 -28.45 -20.38
C ASP A 74 12.71 -28.26 -19.64
N SER A 75 12.71 -27.57 -18.50
CA SER A 75 11.53 -27.15 -17.73
C SER A 75 11.88 -26.17 -16.61
N GLY A 76 10.86 -25.61 -15.96
CA GLY A 76 10.97 -24.83 -14.73
C GLY A 76 11.16 -23.32 -14.90
N LEU A 77 11.12 -22.80 -16.12
CA LEU A 77 11.14 -21.36 -16.40
C LEU A 77 9.78 -20.69 -16.19
N ALA A 78 8.67 -21.44 -16.13
CA ALA A 78 7.33 -20.87 -15.92
C ALA A 78 7.01 -20.54 -14.45
N GLY A 79 7.93 -20.82 -13.52
CA GLY A 79 7.72 -20.57 -12.08
C GLY A 79 7.82 -19.09 -11.67
N ALA A 80 8.38 -18.23 -12.53
CA ALA A 80 8.50 -16.79 -12.30
C ALA A 80 7.67 -15.95 -13.29
N THR A 81 7.37 -14.71 -12.88
CA THR A 81 6.97 -13.63 -13.79
C THR A 81 8.22 -12.85 -14.22
N TYR A 82 8.40 -12.66 -15.52
CA TYR A 82 9.55 -11.91 -16.06
C TYR A 82 9.13 -10.48 -16.37
N ALA A 83 9.86 -9.52 -15.82
CA ALA A 83 9.60 -8.09 -15.98
C ALA A 83 10.72 -7.42 -16.76
N LEU A 84 10.37 -6.42 -17.56
CA LEU A 84 11.33 -5.54 -18.22
C LEU A 84 12.00 -4.64 -17.17
N GLY A 85 13.33 -4.67 -17.12
CA GLY A 85 14.14 -3.76 -16.34
C GLY A 85 14.60 -2.55 -17.15
N SER A 86 15.87 -2.18 -17.00
CA SER A 86 16.50 -1.18 -17.87
C SER A 86 16.56 -1.71 -19.30
N ALA A 87 16.19 -0.90 -20.28
CA ALA A 87 16.28 -1.26 -21.68
C ALA A 87 16.60 -0.02 -22.54
N PRO A 88 17.24 -0.19 -23.71
CA PRO A 88 17.48 0.91 -24.63
C PRO A 88 16.18 1.62 -25.04
N ASN A 89 16.23 2.93 -25.22
CA ASN A 89 15.10 3.68 -25.77
C ASN A 89 15.00 3.44 -27.30
N GLY A 90 13.86 3.76 -27.91
CA GLY A 90 13.66 3.59 -29.37
C GLY A 90 12.79 2.39 -29.76
N PHE A 91 12.46 1.53 -28.80
CA PHE A 91 11.85 0.23 -29.08
C PHE A 91 10.73 -0.14 -28.12
N ASN A 92 9.83 -0.97 -28.62
CA ASN A 92 8.83 -1.71 -27.88
C ASN A 92 9.36 -3.13 -27.59
N TYR A 93 9.28 -3.56 -26.33
CA TYR A 93 9.81 -4.83 -25.82
C TYR A 93 8.69 -5.72 -25.27
N THR A 94 8.50 -6.90 -25.85
CA THR A 94 7.54 -7.91 -25.39
C THR A 94 8.28 -9.13 -24.87
N ILE A 95 8.18 -9.40 -23.58
CA ILE A 95 8.76 -10.61 -22.98
C ILE A 95 7.77 -11.76 -23.14
N ASN A 96 8.24 -12.87 -23.70
CA ASN A 96 7.49 -14.11 -23.85
C ASN A 96 8.12 -15.18 -22.97
N ALA A 97 7.34 -15.78 -22.06
CA ALA A 97 7.83 -16.84 -21.19
C ALA A 97 6.99 -18.09 -21.35
N SER A 98 7.66 -19.22 -21.50
CA SER A 98 7.12 -20.57 -21.40
C SER A 98 7.91 -21.35 -20.34
N ASP A 99 7.54 -22.61 -20.11
CA ASP A 99 8.28 -23.44 -19.16
C ASP A 99 9.71 -23.78 -19.63
N THR A 100 10.00 -23.63 -20.92
CA THR A 100 11.26 -24.05 -21.55
C THR A 100 12.07 -22.91 -22.16
N VAL A 101 11.43 -21.76 -22.46
CA VAL A 101 12.11 -20.61 -23.06
C VAL A 101 11.57 -19.30 -22.49
N VAL A 102 12.48 -18.38 -22.19
CA VAL A 102 12.16 -16.96 -22.01
C VAL A 102 12.82 -16.18 -23.13
N SER A 103 12.04 -15.43 -23.89
CA SER A 103 12.50 -14.61 -25.00
C SER A 103 11.99 -13.18 -24.91
N VAL A 104 12.63 -12.26 -25.62
CA VAL A 104 12.12 -10.90 -25.85
C VAL A 104 11.94 -10.64 -27.34
N THR A 105 10.76 -10.15 -27.72
CA THR A 105 10.48 -9.61 -29.05
C THR A 105 10.61 -8.10 -29.01
N ILE A 106 11.41 -7.55 -29.91
CA ILE A 106 11.72 -6.13 -30.03
C ILE A 106 11.16 -5.61 -31.35
N SER A 107 10.50 -4.47 -31.30
CA SER A 107 10.04 -3.73 -32.49
C SER A 107 10.40 -2.25 -32.34
N ALA A 108 11.00 -1.65 -33.36
CA ALA A 108 11.23 -0.21 -33.37
C ALA A 108 9.88 0.54 -33.36
N TYR A 109 9.75 1.59 -32.55
CA TYR A 109 8.58 2.48 -32.68
C TYR A 109 8.75 3.44 -33.85
N ILE A 110 7.64 4.01 -34.33
CA ILE A 110 7.64 5.04 -35.37
C ILE A 110 7.48 6.41 -34.68
N PRO A 111 8.52 7.23 -34.52
CA PRO A 111 8.37 8.51 -33.85
C PRO A 111 7.69 9.56 -34.72
N THR A 112 6.84 10.38 -34.10
CA THR A 112 6.42 11.67 -34.63
C THR A 112 6.61 12.73 -33.54
N PHE A 113 7.28 13.84 -33.86
CA PHE A 113 7.67 14.83 -32.87
C PHE A 113 6.78 16.06 -32.95
N TRP A 114 6.32 16.55 -31.80
CA TRP A 114 5.63 17.84 -31.73
C TRP A 114 6.61 19.00 -31.82
N ARG A 115 6.31 19.98 -32.67
CA ARG A 115 6.99 21.28 -32.69
C ARG A 115 6.08 22.50 -32.66
N GLY A 116 4.77 22.35 -32.92
CA GLY A 116 3.81 23.46 -32.87
C GLY A 116 4.10 24.61 -33.85
N GLY A 117 4.57 24.28 -35.06
CA GLY A 117 5.01 25.28 -36.05
C GLY A 117 3.91 26.09 -36.74
N GLN A 118 2.64 25.71 -36.57
CA GLN A 118 1.47 26.35 -37.20
C GLN A 118 0.46 26.84 -36.17
N ASP A 119 0.00 25.95 -35.29
CA ASP A 119 -0.94 26.23 -34.22
C ASP A 119 -0.81 25.18 -33.10
N LEU A 120 -1.76 25.14 -32.17
CA LEU A 120 -1.76 24.22 -31.03
C LEU A 120 -2.47 22.89 -31.33
N SER A 121 -3.13 22.77 -32.48
CA SER A 121 -4.01 21.64 -32.79
C SER A 121 -3.25 20.46 -33.38
N TRP A 122 -3.50 19.27 -32.83
CA TRP A 122 -3.00 18.02 -33.43
C TRP A 122 -3.59 17.77 -34.82
N ASN A 123 -4.73 18.39 -35.13
CA ASN A 123 -5.49 18.18 -36.36
C ASN A 123 -5.03 19.06 -37.54
N THR A 124 -4.14 20.01 -37.31
CA THR A 124 -3.61 20.88 -38.38
C THR A 124 -2.42 20.22 -39.08
N LEU A 125 -2.51 20.13 -40.42
CA LEU A 125 -1.45 19.64 -41.31
C LEU A 125 -1.30 20.59 -42.51
N GLY A 126 -0.46 21.62 -42.38
CA GLY A 126 -0.13 22.57 -43.46
C GLY A 126 1.34 22.46 -43.90
N SER A 127 1.68 23.02 -45.06
CA SER A 127 2.94 22.76 -45.77
C SER A 127 4.11 23.71 -45.51
N SER A 128 3.93 24.83 -44.80
CA SER A 128 5.00 25.83 -44.63
C SER A 128 5.70 25.80 -43.27
N THR A 129 5.13 25.09 -42.29
CA THR A 129 5.68 24.77 -40.95
C THR A 129 4.67 23.90 -40.18
N ALA A 130 4.45 22.64 -40.58
CA ALA A 130 3.56 21.70 -39.88
C ALA A 130 3.77 21.66 -38.35
N ASN A 131 2.76 21.26 -37.57
CA ASN A 131 2.92 21.07 -36.11
C ASN A 131 3.77 19.83 -35.75
N TRP A 132 3.87 18.89 -36.69
CA TRP A 132 4.55 17.60 -36.56
C TRP A 132 5.82 17.56 -37.41
N THR A 133 6.86 16.89 -36.92
CA THR A 133 8.20 16.91 -37.52
C THR A 133 9.01 15.64 -37.23
N ASP A 134 10.15 15.52 -37.89
CA ASP A 134 11.22 14.57 -37.54
C ASP A 134 11.94 14.89 -36.21
N SER A 135 12.88 14.05 -35.79
CA SER A 135 13.62 14.21 -34.53
C SER A 135 14.45 15.49 -34.44
N THR A 136 14.86 16.05 -35.57
CA THR A 136 15.66 17.27 -35.64
C THR A 136 14.82 18.54 -35.59
N GLY A 137 13.51 18.45 -35.85
CA GLY A 137 12.62 19.59 -35.95
C GLY A 137 12.63 20.28 -37.32
N THR A 138 13.39 19.77 -38.29
CA THR A 138 13.65 20.45 -39.56
C THR A 138 12.79 19.95 -40.72
N VAL A 139 12.28 18.72 -40.64
CA VAL A 139 11.48 18.11 -41.71
C VAL A 139 10.04 17.97 -41.26
N ASP A 140 9.14 18.69 -41.95
CA ASP A 140 7.70 18.62 -41.75
C ASP A 140 7.19 17.19 -41.92
N ALA A 141 6.39 16.71 -40.96
CA ALA A 141 5.70 15.44 -41.13
C ALA A 141 4.65 15.56 -42.26
N THR A 142 4.55 14.50 -43.06
CA THR A 142 3.58 14.43 -44.17
C THR A 142 2.20 13.94 -43.74
N SER A 143 2.06 13.53 -42.48
CA SER A 143 0.81 13.04 -41.90
C SER A 143 0.69 13.49 -40.44
N LYS A 144 -0.54 13.49 -39.95
CA LYS A 144 -0.85 13.59 -38.52
C LYS A 144 -0.50 12.26 -37.82
N PRO A 145 -0.41 12.22 -36.48
CA PRO A 145 -0.15 10.98 -35.76
C PRO A 145 -1.16 9.88 -36.10
N LEU A 146 -0.65 8.68 -36.33
CA LEU A 146 -1.38 7.46 -36.63
C LEU A 146 -1.25 6.45 -35.48
N GLY A 147 -2.07 5.39 -35.52
CA GLY A 147 -2.10 4.36 -34.47
C GLY A 147 -0.80 3.59 -34.25
N THR A 148 0.15 3.68 -35.19
CA THR A 148 1.49 3.09 -35.10
C THR A 148 2.54 4.03 -34.53
N ASP A 149 2.19 5.30 -34.38
CA ASP A 149 3.17 6.34 -34.08
C ASP A 149 3.32 6.52 -32.57
N THR A 150 4.55 6.68 -32.12
CA THR A 150 4.87 7.22 -30.81
C THR A 150 5.00 8.73 -30.91
N VAL A 151 4.12 9.45 -30.24
CA VAL A 151 4.15 10.91 -30.18
C VAL A 151 5.18 11.36 -29.15
N ILE A 152 6.11 12.23 -29.56
CA ILE A 152 7.22 12.67 -28.72
C ILE A 152 7.22 14.20 -28.57
N PHE A 153 7.28 14.66 -27.31
CA PHE A 153 7.45 16.04 -26.94
C PHE A 153 8.90 16.31 -26.52
N SER A 154 9.80 16.56 -27.50
CA SER A 154 11.23 16.83 -27.25
C SER A 154 12.07 17.31 -28.46
N ALA A 155 11.48 17.79 -29.57
CA ALA A 155 12.25 18.07 -30.80
C ALA A 155 13.37 19.11 -30.58
N ALA A 156 14.60 18.76 -31.02
CA ALA A 156 15.82 19.53 -30.73
C ALA A 156 15.83 20.97 -31.26
N GLY A 157 14.99 21.27 -32.27
CA GLY A 157 14.81 22.61 -32.86
C GLY A 157 13.72 23.47 -32.21
N VAL A 158 13.03 23.00 -31.16
CA VAL A 158 11.93 23.73 -30.51
C VAL A 158 12.45 24.57 -29.34
N THR A 159 12.09 25.85 -29.32
CA THR A 159 12.49 26.78 -28.25
C THR A 159 11.90 26.39 -26.89
N PRO A 160 12.68 26.53 -25.79
CA PRO A 160 12.21 26.33 -24.41
C PRO A 160 10.91 27.10 -24.08
N GLY A 161 9.92 26.42 -23.51
CA GLY A 161 8.65 27.01 -23.06
C GLY A 161 7.56 25.94 -22.83
N ALA A 162 6.59 26.24 -21.95
CA ALA A 162 5.47 25.32 -21.69
C ALA A 162 4.71 25.01 -22.99
N ILE A 163 4.48 23.74 -23.27
CA ILE A 163 3.79 23.27 -24.46
C ILE A 163 2.32 23.03 -24.09
N VAL A 164 1.39 23.70 -24.76
CA VAL A 164 -0.04 23.43 -24.61
C VAL A 164 -0.61 23.11 -25.99
N THR A 165 -1.20 21.92 -26.14
CA THR A 165 -1.77 21.44 -27.40
C THR A 165 -3.25 21.10 -27.24
N SER A 166 -4.00 21.05 -28.34
CA SER A 166 -5.42 20.66 -28.36
C SER A 166 -5.69 19.45 -29.26
N LEU A 167 -6.57 18.56 -28.79
CA LEU A 167 -7.16 17.50 -29.60
C LEU A 167 -8.47 17.98 -30.24
N ASP A 168 -8.37 18.58 -31.43
CA ASP A 168 -9.54 19.02 -32.22
C ASP A 168 -10.12 17.93 -33.14
N ALA A 169 -9.65 16.70 -32.98
CA ALA A 169 -10.20 15.48 -33.56
C ALA A 169 -9.84 14.28 -32.66
N ALA A 170 -10.47 13.13 -32.87
CA ALA A 170 -10.06 11.91 -32.20
C ALA A 170 -8.75 11.39 -32.80
N PHE A 171 -7.82 10.97 -31.93
CA PHE A 171 -6.54 10.39 -32.33
C PHE A 171 -6.35 9.03 -31.69
N THR A 172 -5.81 8.09 -32.47
CA THR A 172 -5.27 6.84 -31.95
C THR A 172 -3.77 6.84 -32.25
N VAL A 173 -2.96 6.57 -31.24
CA VAL A 173 -1.49 6.49 -31.34
C VAL A 173 -0.99 5.27 -30.58
N ASP A 174 0.26 4.85 -30.85
CA ASP A 174 0.89 3.74 -30.12
C ASP A 174 1.19 4.18 -28.69
N SER A 175 1.99 5.24 -28.54
CA SER A 175 2.54 5.67 -27.25
C SER A 175 2.76 7.19 -27.20
N LEU A 176 2.99 7.72 -25.99
CA LEU A 176 3.44 9.09 -25.71
C LEU A 176 4.80 9.08 -25.00
N GLN A 177 5.68 9.98 -25.38
CA GLN A 177 6.93 10.25 -24.66
C GLN A 177 7.16 11.73 -24.42
N PHE A 178 7.58 12.07 -23.20
CA PHE A 178 8.00 13.40 -22.77
C PHE A 178 9.46 13.29 -22.35
N SER A 179 10.37 14.04 -22.99
CA SER A 179 11.80 13.96 -22.71
C SER A 179 12.51 15.29 -22.99
N ASN A 180 13.66 15.53 -22.35
CA ASN A 180 14.56 16.64 -22.69
C ASN A 180 13.86 17.98 -23.01
N VAL A 181 12.96 18.46 -22.16
CA VAL A 181 12.35 19.79 -22.27
C VAL A 181 13.23 20.75 -21.45
N PRO A 182 14.16 21.52 -22.06
CA PRO A 182 15.06 22.37 -21.30
C PRO A 182 14.27 23.56 -20.72
N GLY A 183 14.45 23.89 -19.44
CA GLY A 183 13.95 25.13 -18.84
C GLY A 183 12.52 25.11 -18.27
N SER A 184 12.16 24.16 -17.40
CA SER A 184 10.93 24.21 -16.57
C SER A 184 9.63 24.37 -17.38
N SER A 185 9.42 23.51 -18.38
CA SER A 185 8.31 23.66 -19.31
C SER A 185 7.39 22.45 -19.26
N ASP A 186 6.21 22.66 -18.70
CA ASP A 186 5.15 21.66 -18.61
C ASP A 186 4.56 21.36 -19.99
N VAL A 187 4.19 20.12 -20.26
CA VAL A 187 3.46 19.73 -21.48
C VAL A 187 2.01 19.44 -21.12
N THR A 188 1.06 20.09 -21.79
CA THR A 188 -0.38 19.86 -21.62
C THR A 188 -1.02 19.44 -22.94
N ILE A 189 -1.69 18.29 -22.94
CA ILE A 189 -2.56 17.82 -24.02
C ILE A 189 -4.00 18.07 -23.59
N ALA A 190 -4.59 19.14 -24.10
CA ALA A 190 -5.93 19.60 -23.75
C ALA A 190 -7.00 19.06 -24.71
N ALA A 191 -8.23 18.98 -24.22
CA ALA A 191 -9.38 18.75 -25.07
C ALA A 191 -9.55 19.92 -26.05
N GLY A 192 -9.72 19.62 -27.33
CA GLY A 192 -10.21 20.57 -28.33
C GLY A 192 -11.72 20.45 -28.51
N THR A 193 -12.19 20.58 -29.75
CA THR A 193 -13.63 20.58 -30.13
C THR A 193 -14.35 19.20 -29.99
N SER A 194 -13.90 18.33 -29.06
CA SER A 194 -14.36 16.94 -28.72
C SER A 194 -13.39 15.80 -29.07
N GLY A 195 -12.08 16.04 -29.14
CA GLY A 195 -11.10 14.99 -29.42
C GLY A 195 -10.77 14.10 -28.21
N THR A 196 -10.93 12.79 -28.38
CA THR A 196 -10.42 11.75 -27.45
C THR A 196 -9.07 11.25 -27.94
N LEU A 197 -8.13 11.04 -27.02
CA LEU A 197 -6.88 10.32 -27.30
C LEU A 197 -7.05 8.84 -26.97
N THR A 198 -6.68 7.95 -27.88
CA THR A 198 -6.64 6.51 -27.65
C THR A 198 -5.21 6.00 -27.77
N LEU A 199 -4.72 5.29 -26.75
CA LEU A 199 -3.41 4.65 -26.76
C LEU A 199 -3.58 3.15 -27.00
N THR A 200 -2.98 2.63 -28.07
CA THR A 200 -3.00 1.20 -28.42
C THR A 200 -1.59 0.70 -28.68
N PRO A 201 -0.69 0.72 -27.67
CA PRO A 201 0.67 0.30 -27.88
C PRO A 201 0.73 -1.17 -28.31
N VAL A 202 1.62 -1.48 -29.25
CA VAL A 202 1.84 -2.85 -29.73
C VAL A 202 2.45 -3.79 -28.69
N SER A 203 3.00 -3.22 -27.61
CA SER A 203 3.66 -3.93 -26.52
C SER A 203 3.33 -3.30 -25.18
N THR A 204 3.36 -4.10 -24.11
CA THR A 204 3.08 -3.63 -22.74
C THR A 204 4.13 -2.69 -22.18
N SER A 205 5.32 -2.63 -22.78
CA SER A 205 6.37 -1.64 -22.45
C SER A 205 6.09 -0.26 -23.06
N GLY A 206 5.23 -0.18 -24.08
CA GLY A 206 4.69 1.07 -24.61
C GLY A 206 3.64 1.68 -23.68
N GLY A 207 3.14 2.86 -24.02
CA GLY A 207 2.17 3.62 -23.22
C GLY A 207 2.59 5.07 -23.02
N ILE A 208 2.63 5.55 -21.78
CA ILE A 208 3.00 6.94 -21.47
C ILE A 208 4.33 6.95 -20.74
N ARG A 209 5.34 7.63 -21.27
CA ARG A 209 6.65 7.75 -20.62
C ARG A 209 7.03 9.20 -20.39
N VAL A 210 7.13 9.60 -19.12
CA VAL A 210 7.76 10.85 -18.70
C VAL A 210 9.19 10.52 -18.31
N LEU A 211 10.12 10.75 -19.23
CA LEU A 211 11.53 10.43 -19.07
C LEU A 211 12.25 11.55 -18.30
N SER A 212 13.52 11.30 -17.97
CA SER A 212 14.38 12.33 -17.37
C SER A 212 14.40 13.59 -18.26
N GLY A 213 14.25 14.76 -17.62
CA GLY A 213 14.10 16.04 -18.30
C GLY A 213 12.74 16.27 -18.96
N GLY A 214 11.75 15.36 -18.79
CA GLY A 214 10.40 15.50 -19.33
C GLY A 214 9.50 16.48 -18.57
N GLY A 215 9.88 16.90 -17.35
CA GLY A 215 9.11 17.85 -16.54
C GLY A 215 7.74 17.33 -16.11
N ASN A 216 6.74 18.22 -16.05
CA ASN A 216 5.37 17.85 -15.75
C ASN A 216 4.58 17.66 -17.05
N ALA A 217 4.03 16.47 -17.25
CA ALA A 217 3.09 16.17 -18.31
C ALA A 217 1.65 16.19 -17.76
N ALA A 218 0.73 16.79 -18.49
CA ALA A 218 -0.68 16.86 -18.17
C ALA A 218 -1.53 16.44 -19.38
N ILE A 219 -2.52 15.59 -19.15
CA ILE A 219 -3.51 15.19 -20.15
C ILE A 219 -4.89 15.53 -19.57
N SER A 220 -5.46 16.62 -20.07
CA SER A 220 -6.82 17.04 -19.71
C SER A 220 -7.85 16.67 -20.78
N ALA A 221 -7.40 16.21 -21.96
CA ALA A 221 -8.27 15.58 -22.93
C ALA A 221 -8.79 14.21 -22.45
N PRO A 222 -10.00 13.77 -22.86
CA PRO A 222 -10.45 12.40 -22.63
C PRO A 222 -9.45 11.37 -23.18
N LEU A 223 -9.23 10.30 -22.42
CA LEU A 223 -8.24 9.27 -22.71
C LEU A 223 -8.89 7.89 -22.77
N THR A 224 -8.51 7.07 -23.74
CA THR A 224 -8.83 5.64 -23.78
C THR A 224 -7.54 4.86 -23.73
N VAL A 225 -7.39 3.99 -22.73
CA VAL A 225 -6.33 2.99 -22.67
C VAL A 225 -6.81 1.77 -23.44
N GLY A 226 -6.49 1.72 -24.73
CA GLY A 226 -6.98 0.73 -25.70
C GLY A 226 -6.27 -0.63 -25.64
N ALA A 227 -5.03 -0.67 -25.14
CA ALA A 227 -4.25 -1.90 -24.95
C ALA A 227 -3.50 -1.88 -23.61
N ALA A 228 -3.04 -3.04 -23.17
CA ALA A 228 -2.22 -3.16 -21.95
C ALA A 228 -0.91 -2.37 -22.13
N GLN A 229 -0.55 -1.55 -21.14
CA GLN A 229 0.53 -0.58 -21.29
C GLN A 229 1.20 -0.19 -19.97
N THR A 230 2.36 0.46 -20.08
CA THR A 230 3.15 0.98 -18.96
C THR A 230 3.11 2.50 -18.94
N TRP A 231 2.86 3.04 -17.76
CA TRP A 231 3.00 4.47 -17.47
C TRP A 231 4.26 4.67 -16.62
N ASP A 232 5.35 5.03 -17.28
CA ASP A 232 6.69 5.20 -16.70
C ASP A 232 6.90 6.68 -16.39
N VAL A 233 7.06 7.02 -15.10
CA VAL A 233 7.26 8.42 -14.68
C VAL A 233 8.55 8.51 -13.89
N ASP A 234 9.55 9.17 -14.47
CA ASP A 234 10.86 9.40 -13.86
C ASP A 234 10.76 10.17 -12.54
N ALA A 235 11.74 9.95 -11.67
CA ALA A 235 11.84 10.61 -10.36
C ALA A 235 11.76 12.14 -10.44
N SER A 236 12.28 12.72 -11.53
CA SER A 236 12.30 14.17 -11.76
C SER A 236 11.01 14.74 -12.35
N GLY A 237 10.06 13.87 -12.76
CA GLY A 237 8.87 14.26 -13.51
C GLY A 237 7.55 13.95 -12.79
N SER A 238 6.47 14.45 -13.38
CA SER A 238 5.11 14.11 -12.98
C SER A 238 4.19 13.92 -14.17
N LEU A 239 3.16 13.09 -13.99
CA LEU A 239 2.09 12.89 -14.96
C LEU A 239 0.75 13.18 -14.29
N THR A 240 -0.02 14.11 -14.82
CA THR A 240 -1.39 14.41 -14.37
C THR A 240 -2.39 14.04 -15.46
N ILE A 241 -3.29 13.13 -15.15
CA ILE A 241 -4.43 12.78 -16.00
C ILE A 241 -5.69 13.34 -15.35
N SER A 242 -6.19 14.44 -15.90
CA SER A 242 -7.42 15.10 -15.44
C SER A 242 -8.60 14.90 -16.39
N GLY A 243 -8.33 14.46 -17.62
CA GLY A 243 -9.39 14.02 -18.53
C GLY A 243 -9.98 12.68 -18.09
N ASP A 244 -11.27 12.50 -18.34
CA ASP A 244 -11.96 11.23 -18.08
C ASP A 244 -11.28 10.11 -18.89
N THR A 245 -10.89 9.05 -18.20
CA THR A 245 -10.13 7.94 -18.78
C THR A 245 -10.93 6.63 -18.80
N THR A 246 -10.96 5.93 -19.93
CA THR A 246 -11.56 4.59 -20.03
C THR A 246 -10.45 3.53 -20.10
N PHE A 247 -10.37 2.66 -19.09
CA PHE A 247 -9.40 1.57 -19.00
C PHE A 247 -9.93 0.27 -19.64
N THR A 248 -9.71 0.10 -20.94
CA THR A 248 -9.98 -1.17 -21.65
C THR A 248 -8.78 -2.12 -21.67
N GLY A 249 -7.57 -1.57 -21.61
CA GLY A 249 -6.31 -2.28 -21.37
C GLY A 249 -5.76 -1.99 -19.98
N SER A 250 -4.94 -2.90 -19.44
CA SER A 250 -4.32 -2.72 -18.13
C SER A 250 -3.25 -1.63 -18.14
N VAL A 251 -3.07 -0.98 -17.00
CA VAL A 251 -2.00 0.02 -16.80
C VAL A 251 -1.05 -0.45 -15.72
N ASN A 252 0.25 -0.39 -16.00
CA ASN A 252 1.30 -0.57 -15.01
C ASN A 252 2.03 0.75 -14.77
N LYS A 253 1.82 1.40 -13.62
CA LYS A 253 2.58 2.58 -13.20
C LYS A 253 3.93 2.16 -12.63
N THR A 254 5.01 2.56 -13.28
CA THR A 254 6.40 2.24 -12.92
C THR A 254 7.21 3.50 -12.61
N ASN A 255 8.43 3.29 -12.12
CA ASN A 255 9.39 4.33 -11.72
C ASN A 255 8.88 5.27 -10.60
N THR A 256 9.75 6.08 -10.04
CA THR A 256 9.54 6.72 -8.72
C THR A 256 8.78 8.05 -8.78
N GLY A 257 8.54 8.60 -9.97
CA GLY A 257 7.79 9.84 -10.17
C GLY A 257 6.31 9.75 -9.81
N ILE A 258 5.66 10.91 -9.85
CA ILE A 258 4.28 11.10 -9.39
C ILE A 258 3.28 10.94 -10.54
N LEU A 259 2.27 10.10 -10.37
CA LEU A 259 1.08 10.05 -11.20
C LEU A 259 -0.13 10.60 -10.44
N THR A 260 -0.85 11.54 -11.03
CA THR A 260 -2.09 12.09 -10.49
C THR A 260 -3.28 11.74 -11.38
N LEU A 261 -4.29 11.07 -10.81
CA LEU A 261 -5.54 10.75 -11.50
C LEU A 261 -6.68 11.55 -10.87
N SER A 262 -7.25 12.47 -11.66
CA SER A 262 -8.33 13.37 -11.22
C SER A 262 -9.58 13.34 -12.12
N GLY A 263 -9.50 12.67 -13.27
CA GLY A 263 -10.68 12.42 -14.12
C GLY A 263 -11.66 11.40 -13.53
N ASN A 264 -12.88 11.36 -14.06
CA ASN A 264 -13.88 10.35 -13.74
C ASN A 264 -13.61 9.10 -14.58
N ASN A 265 -12.74 8.23 -14.09
CA ASN A 265 -12.26 7.11 -14.87
C ASN A 265 -13.21 5.90 -14.79
N SER A 266 -13.21 5.09 -15.84
CA SER A 266 -14.08 3.91 -16.02
C SER A 266 -13.32 2.74 -16.64
N GLY A 267 -14.00 1.61 -16.88
CA GLY A 267 -13.40 0.41 -17.47
C GLY A 267 -12.88 -0.58 -16.43
N ALA A 268 -12.91 -1.88 -16.79
CA ALA A 268 -12.67 -2.99 -15.88
C ALA A 268 -11.25 -3.56 -15.94
N ALA A 269 -10.38 -3.00 -16.79
CA ALA A 269 -9.00 -3.45 -16.86
C ALA A 269 -8.23 -3.09 -15.58
N ALA A 270 -7.25 -3.93 -15.24
CA ALA A 270 -6.49 -3.77 -14.01
C ALA A 270 -5.59 -2.53 -14.03
N PHE A 271 -5.45 -1.89 -12.87
CA PHE A 271 -4.47 -0.83 -12.63
C PHE A 271 -3.45 -1.32 -11.60
N THR A 272 -2.18 -1.35 -11.98
CA THR A 272 -1.08 -1.79 -11.11
C THR A 272 -0.17 -0.62 -10.80
N LEU A 273 0.00 -0.30 -9.52
CA LEU A 273 1.01 0.61 -9.03
C LEU A 273 2.24 -0.21 -8.64
N SER A 274 3.26 -0.27 -9.50
CA SER A 274 4.49 -1.02 -9.24
C SER A 274 5.57 -0.18 -8.56
N ALA A 275 5.60 1.13 -8.78
CA ALA A 275 6.55 2.04 -8.15
C ALA A 275 6.06 3.49 -8.12
N GLY A 276 6.69 4.29 -7.24
CA GLY A 276 6.45 5.74 -7.13
C GLY A 276 5.17 6.10 -6.41
N THR A 277 4.66 7.30 -6.70
CA THR A 277 3.49 7.88 -6.03
C THR A 277 2.28 7.92 -6.95
N LEU A 278 1.11 7.51 -6.44
CA LEU A 278 -0.20 7.69 -7.07
C LEU A 278 -1.10 8.61 -6.23
N ASN A 279 -1.48 9.75 -6.80
CA ASN A 279 -2.50 10.62 -6.23
C ASN A 279 -3.89 10.23 -6.76
N LEU A 280 -4.76 9.77 -5.86
CA LEU A 280 -6.14 9.34 -6.13
C LEU A 280 -7.09 10.51 -5.85
N ASN A 281 -7.24 11.41 -6.82
CA ASN A 281 -7.98 12.67 -6.66
C ASN A 281 -9.40 12.64 -7.26
N SER A 282 -9.91 11.44 -7.56
CA SER A 282 -11.28 11.20 -8.01
C SER A 282 -11.84 9.93 -7.35
N ALA A 283 -13.15 9.88 -7.14
CA ALA A 283 -13.84 8.73 -6.57
C ALA A 283 -13.76 7.47 -7.45
N THR A 284 -13.48 7.65 -8.76
CA THR A 284 -13.35 6.55 -9.72
C THR A 284 -11.95 6.49 -10.35
N ALA A 285 -10.95 7.09 -9.70
CA ALA A 285 -9.61 7.35 -10.25
C ALA A 285 -8.94 6.16 -10.98
N VAL A 286 -9.14 4.91 -10.54
CA VAL A 286 -8.53 3.71 -11.14
C VAL A 286 -9.51 2.84 -11.93
N GLY A 287 -10.66 3.38 -12.34
CA GLY A 287 -11.70 2.62 -13.03
C GLY A 287 -12.39 1.62 -12.09
N THR A 288 -12.91 0.52 -12.63
CA THR A 288 -13.62 -0.53 -11.87
C THR A 288 -12.82 -1.85 -11.77
N GLY A 289 -11.68 -1.95 -12.45
CA GLY A 289 -10.82 -3.14 -12.41
C GLY A 289 -10.09 -3.33 -11.09
N THR A 290 -9.33 -4.42 -10.99
CA THR A 290 -8.48 -4.70 -9.82
C THR A 290 -7.40 -3.62 -9.67
N PHE A 291 -7.25 -3.08 -8.46
CA PHE A 291 -6.17 -2.17 -8.09
C PHE A 291 -5.06 -2.94 -7.36
N THR A 292 -3.90 -3.09 -8.00
CA THR A 292 -2.73 -3.76 -7.40
C THR A 292 -1.77 -2.72 -6.85
N ILE A 293 -1.39 -2.86 -5.57
CA ILE A 293 -0.43 -2.00 -4.88
C ILE A 293 0.85 -2.80 -4.64
N GLY A 294 1.93 -2.40 -5.32
CA GLY A 294 3.25 -3.00 -5.24
C GLY A 294 4.08 -2.53 -4.05
N ALA A 295 5.17 -3.24 -3.79
CA ALA A 295 6.10 -2.91 -2.71
C ALA A 295 6.82 -1.57 -2.95
N GLY A 296 7.06 -0.82 -1.88
CA GLY A 296 7.76 0.47 -1.91
C GLY A 296 6.97 1.62 -2.55
N THR A 297 5.67 1.43 -2.78
CA THR A 297 4.81 2.43 -3.45
C THR A 297 4.21 3.42 -2.45
N THR A 298 3.78 4.57 -2.97
CA THR A 298 3.09 5.59 -2.18
C THR A 298 1.73 5.92 -2.80
N ILE A 299 0.69 6.02 -1.97
CA ILE A 299 -0.61 6.56 -2.35
C ILE A 299 -0.91 7.84 -1.56
N ASN A 300 -1.62 8.77 -2.18
CA ASN A 300 -2.01 10.03 -1.55
C ASN A 300 -3.29 10.58 -2.19
N THR A 301 -3.84 11.65 -1.63
CA THR A 301 -4.98 12.37 -2.20
C THR A 301 -4.96 13.85 -1.79
N ALA A 302 -5.32 14.72 -2.72
CA ALA A 302 -5.28 16.19 -2.55
C ALA A 302 -6.47 16.75 -1.75
N ALA A 303 -7.56 15.98 -1.63
CA ALA A 303 -8.72 16.28 -0.81
C ALA A 303 -9.25 14.98 -0.17
N ALA A 304 -10.15 15.06 0.81
CA ALA A 304 -10.77 13.86 1.34
C ALA A 304 -11.50 13.10 0.22
N ASN A 305 -11.19 11.82 0.03
CA ASN A 305 -11.70 11.03 -1.10
C ASN A 305 -12.15 9.63 -0.68
N THR A 306 -13.18 9.11 -1.32
CA THR A 306 -13.63 7.72 -1.21
C THR A 306 -13.69 7.10 -2.59
N LEU A 307 -13.00 5.98 -2.80
CA LEU A 307 -13.09 5.21 -4.04
C LEU A 307 -14.43 4.46 -4.10
N THR A 308 -15.43 5.04 -4.77
CA THR A 308 -16.81 4.53 -4.80
C THR A 308 -16.99 3.30 -5.66
N ASN A 309 -16.03 2.99 -6.52
CA ASN A 309 -16.06 1.79 -7.36
C ASN A 309 -15.76 0.51 -6.57
N ASN A 310 -15.28 0.62 -5.33
CA ASN A 310 -15.00 -0.53 -4.46
C ASN A 310 -14.12 -1.57 -5.18
N ASN A 311 -13.05 -1.10 -5.83
CA ASN A 311 -12.14 -1.93 -6.60
C ASN A 311 -11.63 -3.09 -5.73
N ALA A 312 -11.63 -4.31 -6.29
CA ALA A 312 -10.86 -5.40 -5.70
C ALA A 312 -9.38 -4.99 -5.62
N GLN A 313 -8.71 -5.30 -4.52
CA GLN A 313 -7.34 -4.87 -4.25
C GLN A 313 -6.42 -6.07 -4.09
N ASN A 314 -5.20 -5.93 -4.58
CA ASN A 314 -4.12 -6.88 -4.36
C ASN A 314 -2.91 -6.15 -3.78
N TRP A 315 -2.55 -6.42 -2.53
CA TRP A 315 -1.43 -5.77 -1.85
C TRP A 315 -0.23 -6.70 -1.85
N VAL A 316 0.77 -6.39 -2.68
CA VAL A 316 1.87 -7.32 -2.99
C VAL A 316 3.10 -7.05 -2.12
N GLY A 317 3.17 -5.90 -1.46
CA GLY A 317 4.19 -5.59 -0.45
C GLY A 317 3.92 -4.28 0.27
N ASP A 318 4.93 -3.83 1.02
CA ASP A 318 4.83 -2.63 1.85
C ASP A 318 4.48 -1.40 1.03
N PHE A 319 3.58 -0.55 1.54
CA PHE A 319 3.25 0.72 0.90
C PHE A 319 2.99 1.82 1.93
N THR A 320 3.12 3.06 1.46
CA THR A 320 2.91 4.26 2.26
C THR A 320 1.67 5.01 1.80
N PHE A 321 0.85 5.42 2.75
CA PHE A 321 -0.13 6.47 2.56
C PHE A 321 0.40 7.76 3.19
N THR A 322 0.73 8.74 2.35
CA THR A 322 1.23 10.06 2.81
C THR A 322 0.21 10.74 3.73
N GLY A 323 -1.07 10.56 3.42
CA GLY A 323 -2.15 11.12 4.23
C GLY A 323 -2.21 12.64 4.19
N THR A 324 -2.07 13.29 3.04
CA THR A 324 -2.33 14.74 2.98
C THR A 324 -3.77 15.07 3.40
N ASN A 325 -4.71 14.18 3.07
CA ASN A 325 -6.10 14.17 3.56
C ASN A 325 -6.52 12.74 3.87
N ASN A 326 -7.75 12.54 4.36
CA ASN A 326 -8.32 11.20 4.55
C ASN A 326 -8.59 10.52 3.19
N LEU A 327 -8.30 9.22 3.11
CA LEU A 327 -8.60 8.40 1.94
C LEU A 327 -9.33 7.13 2.37
N ASN A 328 -10.44 6.83 1.71
CA ASN A 328 -11.14 5.56 1.85
C ASN A 328 -11.01 4.77 0.53
N LEU A 329 -10.40 3.59 0.58
CA LEU A 329 -10.21 2.72 -0.58
C LEU A 329 -11.48 1.94 -0.99
N GLY A 330 -12.60 2.17 -0.30
CA GLY A 330 -13.88 1.52 -0.59
C GLY A 330 -13.98 0.12 0.01
N THR A 331 -15.01 -0.62 -0.40
CA THR A 331 -15.39 -1.93 0.16
C THR A 331 -14.93 -3.14 -0.65
N GLY A 332 -14.11 -2.94 -1.69
CA GLY A 332 -13.61 -4.04 -2.52
C GLY A 332 -12.68 -4.96 -1.73
N ASN A 333 -12.81 -6.28 -1.95
CA ASN A 333 -11.99 -7.29 -1.26
C ASN A 333 -10.50 -7.01 -1.43
N VAL A 334 -9.73 -7.25 -0.37
CA VAL A 334 -8.27 -7.09 -0.35
C VAL A 334 -7.62 -8.47 -0.22
N ALA A 335 -6.77 -8.81 -1.19
CA ALA A 335 -5.88 -9.95 -1.12
C ALA A 335 -4.50 -9.50 -0.63
N LEU A 336 -3.99 -10.10 0.46
CA LEU A 336 -2.60 -9.94 0.87
C LEU A 336 -1.74 -10.89 0.03
N GLY A 337 -0.81 -10.37 -0.76
CA GLY A 337 0.18 -11.11 -1.54
C GLY A 337 1.41 -11.55 -0.73
N SER A 338 1.67 -10.89 0.40
CA SER A 338 2.77 -11.15 1.32
C SER A 338 2.39 -10.67 2.74
N SER A 339 3.22 -10.99 3.74
CA SER A 339 3.19 -10.21 4.98
C SER A 339 3.75 -8.83 4.69
N LEU A 340 3.03 -7.78 5.07
CA LEU A 340 3.39 -6.41 4.65
C LEU A 340 3.12 -5.35 5.72
N ALA A 341 3.72 -4.19 5.52
CA ALA A 341 3.47 -2.97 6.28
C ALA A 341 2.64 -1.95 5.48
N VAL A 342 1.60 -1.42 6.13
CA VAL A 342 0.86 -0.24 5.70
C VAL A 342 1.31 0.93 6.57
N THR A 343 2.06 1.85 5.99
CA THR A 343 2.53 3.05 6.68
C THR A 343 1.55 4.19 6.43
N THR A 344 0.82 4.65 7.45
CA THR A 344 0.00 5.86 7.35
C THR A 344 0.69 7.02 8.05
N SER A 345 1.09 8.06 7.32
CA SER A 345 1.97 9.08 7.89
C SER A 345 1.25 10.06 8.80
N THR A 346 0.07 10.58 8.43
CA THR A 346 -0.59 11.65 9.20
C THR A 346 -2.11 11.46 9.35
N ASN A 347 -2.86 11.41 8.26
CA ASN A 347 -4.31 11.28 8.25
C ASN A 347 -4.80 9.81 8.25
N THR A 348 -6.10 9.63 8.04
CA THR A 348 -6.77 8.33 8.06
C THR A 348 -6.78 7.66 6.69
N LEU A 349 -6.28 6.44 6.62
CA LEU A 349 -6.56 5.49 5.54
C LEU A 349 -7.66 4.54 6.00
N THR A 350 -8.77 4.47 5.28
CA THR A 350 -9.85 3.52 5.53
C THR A 350 -9.86 2.43 4.49
N VAL A 351 -9.96 1.18 4.95
CA VAL A 351 -10.07 -0.02 4.13
C VAL A 351 -11.39 -0.69 4.49
N GLY A 352 -12.37 -0.53 3.60
CA GLY A 352 -13.73 -1.01 3.81
C GLY A 352 -13.90 -2.50 3.55
N GLY A 353 -13.13 -3.06 2.62
CA GLY A 353 -13.26 -4.44 2.18
C GLY A 353 -12.63 -5.47 3.12
N VAL A 354 -13.04 -6.72 2.94
CA VAL A 354 -12.46 -7.87 3.66
C VAL A 354 -11.03 -8.10 3.21
N ILE A 355 -10.10 -8.10 4.16
CA ILE A 355 -8.69 -8.49 3.98
C ILE A 355 -8.58 -10.00 4.23
N SER A 356 -8.04 -10.71 3.23
CA SER A 356 -7.79 -12.15 3.30
C SER A 356 -6.40 -12.49 2.76
N ASP A 357 -5.86 -13.61 3.19
CA ASP A 357 -4.55 -14.12 2.76
C ASP A 357 -4.63 -15.50 2.10
N GLY A 358 -5.85 -16.01 1.84
CA GLY A 358 -6.06 -17.36 1.31
C GLY A 358 -5.57 -18.49 2.22
N GLY A 359 -5.44 -18.26 3.53
CA GLY A 359 -4.94 -19.25 4.50
C GLY A 359 -3.41 -19.31 4.61
N ASN A 360 -2.70 -18.33 4.06
CA ASN A 360 -1.22 -18.32 4.04
C ASN A 360 -0.57 -17.76 5.32
N ASN A 361 -1.37 -17.44 6.35
CA ASN A 361 -0.92 -16.89 7.64
C ASN A 361 -0.06 -15.62 7.49
N ARG A 362 -0.45 -14.74 6.55
CA ARG A 362 0.25 -13.48 6.24
C ARG A 362 -0.10 -12.42 7.27
N GLY A 363 0.92 -11.71 7.75
CA GLY A 363 0.79 -10.68 8.77
C GLY A 363 0.57 -9.28 8.20
N LEU A 364 -0.01 -8.41 9.02
CA LEU A 364 -0.25 -7.01 8.69
C LEU A 364 0.43 -6.11 9.73
N THR A 365 1.34 -5.26 9.28
CA THR A 365 1.97 -4.24 10.12
C THR A 365 1.37 -2.87 9.87
N LYS A 366 0.83 -2.23 10.90
CA LYS A 366 0.46 -0.82 10.89
C LYS A 366 1.63 0.04 11.37
N ALA A 367 2.16 0.87 10.47
CA ALA A 367 3.24 1.82 10.73
C ALA A 367 2.81 3.28 10.48
N GLY A 368 3.68 4.23 10.80
CA GLY A 368 3.44 5.68 10.69
C GLY A 368 2.45 6.24 11.74
N SER A 369 2.50 7.55 11.96
CA SER A 369 1.72 8.22 13.04
C SER A 369 0.23 8.35 12.77
N GLY A 370 -0.23 8.18 11.52
CA GLY A 370 -1.64 8.30 11.16
C GLY A 370 -2.49 7.12 11.60
N THR A 371 -3.73 7.09 11.12
CA THR A 371 -4.70 6.03 11.43
C THR A 371 -4.92 5.10 10.23
N LEU A 372 -4.95 3.79 10.48
CA LEU A 372 -5.49 2.80 9.56
C LEU A 372 -6.80 2.28 10.15
N VAL A 373 -7.89 2.36 9.39
CA VAL A 373 -9.20 1.85 9.79
C VAL A 373 -9.52 0.61 8.96
N LEU A 374 -9.82 -0.49 9.64
CA LEU A 374 -10.26 -1.75 9.04
C LEU A 374 -11.75 -1.96 9.35
N ASN A 375 -12.60 -1.78 8.34
CA ASN A 375 -14.04 -1.97 8.53
C ASN A 375 -14.49 -3.40 8.20
N GLY A 376 -13.75 -4.09 7.33
CA GLY A 376 -14.09 -5.43 6.87
C GLY A 376 -14.05 -6.47 7.99
N ALA A 377 -14.89 -7.51 7.85
CA ALA A 377 -14.75 -8.75 8.60
C ALA A 377 -13.59 -9.56 8.02
N ASN A 378 -12.38 -9.28 8.48
CA ASN A 378 -11.15 -9.82 7.92
C ASN A 378 -10.96 -11.31 8.24
N SER A 379 -10.13 -11.98 7.44
CA SER A 379 -9.88 -13.44 7.55
C SER A 379 -8.41 -13.84 7.38
N TYR A 380 -7.47 -12.88 7.31
CA TYR A 380 -6.04 -13.20 7.31
C TYR A 380 -5.62 -13.85 8.64
N GLY A 381 -4.65 -14.77 8.60
CA GLY A 381 -4.27 -15.56 9.79
C GLY A 381 -3.05 -15.08 10.55
N GLY A 382 -2.21 -14.23 9.92
CA GLY A 382 -0.95 -13.80 10.52
C GLY A 382 -1.09 -12.68 11.56
N LEU A 383 0.01 -12.44 12.27
CA LEU A 383 0.12 -11.41 13.31
C LEU A 383 -0.27 -10.02 12.80
N THR A 384 -1.08 -9.31 13.57
CA THR A 384 -1.30 -7.86 13.40
C THR A 384 -0.33 -7.09 14.30
N ASN A 385 0.59 -6.33 13.71
CA ASN A 385 1.60 -5.57 14.47
C ASN A 385 1.40 -4.06 14.34
N ILE A 386 1.17 -3.35 15.44
CA ILE A 386 0.93 -1.90 15.46
C ILE A 386 2.18 -1.20 16.00
N THR A 387 3.07 -0.80 15.10
CA THR A 387 4.37 -0.22 15.45
C THR A 387 4.30 1.28 15.72
N ALA A 388 3.37 1.99 15.07
CA ALA A 388 3.13 3.42 15.26
C ALA A 388 1.69 3.84 14.90
N GLY A 389 1.26 4.97 15.46
CA GLY A 389 -0.05 5.56 15.19
C GLY A 389 -1.21 4.72 15.73
N VAL A 390 -2.32 4.69 15.00
CA VAL A 390 -3.55 4.02 15.43
C VAL A 390 -3.98 2.98 14.41
N LEU A 391 -4.26 1.76 14.88
CA LEU A 391 -5.10 0.81 14.15
C LEU A 391 -6.50 0.84 14.76
N ARG A 392 -7.52 1.13 13.96
CA ARG A 392 -8.92 1.13 14.39
C ARG A 392 -9.67 0.02 13.67
N ILE A 393 -10.46 -0.75 14.42
CA ILE A 393 -11.37 -1.75 13.86
C ILE A 393 -12.83 -1.37 14.16
N THR A 394 -13.72 -1.68 13.21
CA THR A 394 -15.17 -1.47 13.37
C THR A 394 -15.97 -2.77 13.24
N SER A 395 -15.29 -3.93 13.29
CA SER A 395 -15.88 -5.25 13.08
C SER A 395 -15.31 -6.28 14.06
N ALA A 396 -16.13 -7.26 14.44
CA ALA A 396 -15.77 -8.32 15.40
C ALA A 396 -14.55 -9.15 14.95
N THR A 397 -14.38 -9.37 13.64
CA THR A 397 -13.21 -10.05 13.06
C THR A 397 -12.31 -9.07 12.29
N GLY A 398 -12.32 -7.78 12.65
CA GLY A 398 -11.49 -6.77 12.00
C GLY A 398 -9.98 -7.03 12.09
N LEU A 399 -9.54 -7.90 13.01
CA LEU A 399 -8.14 -8.31 13.19
C LEU A 399 -7.78 -9.63 12.48
N GLY A 400 -8.72 -10.23 11.75
CA GLY A 400 -8.52 -11.52 11.10
C GLY A 400 -8.85 -12.71 12.00
N ALA A 401 -8.17 -13.84 11.75
CA ALA A 401 -8.28 -15.04 12.57
C ALA A 401 -7.39 -14.96 13.81
N VAL A 402 -7.86 -15.54 14.91
CA VAL A 402 -7.25 -15.45 16.26
C VAL A 402 -5.89 -16.15 16.42
N THR A 403 -5.38 -16.80 15.37
CA THR A 403 -4.12 -17.55 15.41
C THR A 403 -2.91 -16.62 15.50
N GLY A 404 -2.99 -15.45 14.87
CA GLY A 404 -1.85 -14.55 14.68
C GLY A 404 -1.53 -13.68 15.90
N GLY A 405 -2.53 -13.29 16.70
CA GLY A 405 -2.37 -12.31 17.76
C GLY A 405 -2.33 -10.86 17.25
N VAL A 406 -2.24 -9.96 18.22
CA VAL A 406 -1.94 -8.55 18.01
C VAL A 406 -0.79 -8.14 18.91
N THR A 407 0.17 -7.38 18.37
CA THR A 407 1.19 -6.68 19.15
C THR A 407 1.04 -5.17 18.96
N GLN A 408 1.07 -4.42 20.05
CA GLN A 408 1.04 -2.96 20.06
C GLN A 408 2.33 -2.43 20.71
N SER A 409 2.87 -1.34 20.14
CA SER A 409 4.13 -0.69 20.55
C SER A 409 3.87 0.52 21.44
N GLY A 410 4.83 0.86 22.33
CA GLY A 410 4.82 1.95 23.32
C GLY A 410 3.88 3.15 23.08
N THR A 411 3.95 3.71 21.87
CA THR A 411 3.30 4.97 21.48
C THR A 411 2.18 4.79 20.45
N SER A 412 1.72 3.57 20.16
CA SER A 412 0.61 3.30 19.25
C SER A 412 -0.66 2.90 19.99
N ALA A 413 -1.78 2.67 19.30
CA ALA A 413 -3.00 2.16 19.94
C ALA A 413 -3.78 1.24 19.00
N LEU A 414 -4.45 0.25 19.60
CA LEU A 414 -5.58 -0.46 19.03
C LEU A 414 -6.87 0.20 19.51
N GLU A 415 -7.73 0.62 18.57
CA GLU A 415 -9.02 1.23 18.84
C GLU A 415 -10.18 0.31 18.38
N LEU A 416 -11.15 0.13 19.27
CA LEU A 416 -12.46 -0.46 18.96
C LEU A 416 -13.48 0.67 18.79
N ASP A 417 -14.07 0.78 17.60
CA ASP A 417 -15.07 1.80 17.27
C ASP A 417 -16.40 1.15 16.92
N GLY A 418 -17.26 1.02 17.94
CA GLY A 418 -18.60 0.45 17.83
C GLY A 418 -19.67 1.46 17.42
N THR A 419 -19.32 2.57 16.77
CA THR A 419 -20.32 3.54 16.24
C THR A 419 -21.33 2.88 15.29
N GLY A 420 -20.90 1.87 14.53
CA GLY A 420 -21.76 1.06 13.64
C GLY A 420 -22.45 -0.13 14.32
N GLY A 421 -22.25 -0.33 15.62
CA GLY A 421 -22.73 -1.47 16.39
C GLY A 421 -21.64 -2.05 17.30
N ASP A 422 -22.06 -2.67 18.39
CA ASP A 422 -21.16 -3.28 19.38
C ASP A 422 -20.28 -4.37 18.75
N ILE A 423 -18.99 -4.35 19.08
CA ILE A 423 -17.95 -5.24 18.55
C ILE A 423 -17.62 -6.29 19.61
N SER A 424 -17.62 -7.57 19.23
CA SER A 424 -17.12 -8.65 20.08
C SER A 424 -15.94 -9.36 19.42
N VAL A 425 -14.72 -8.91 19.73
CA VAL A 425 -13.50 -9.59 19.27
C VAL A 425 -13.40 -10.94 19.98
N GLY A 426 -13.08 -11.98 19.22
CA GLY A 426 -12.89 -13.35 19.74
C GLY A 426 -11.68 -13.48 20.67
N ALA A 427 -11.20 -14.71 20.86
CA ALA A 427 -10.04 -15.02 21.70
C ALA A 427 -8.69 -14.61 21.06
N GLU A 428 -8.63 -13.45 20.41
CA GLU A 428 -7.43 -12.89 19.81
C GLU A 428 -6.47 -12.40 20.90
N ALA A 429 -5.27 -12.98 21.00
CA ALA A 429 -4.31 -12.55 22.02
C ALA A 429 -3.77 -11.15 21.71
N LEU A 430 -3.69 -10.27 22.72
CA LEU A 430 -3.14 -8.92 22.58
C LEU A 430 -1.92 -8.76 23.47
N THR A 431 -0.80 -8.32 22.91
CA THR A 431 0.34 -7.81 23.69
C THR A 431 0.37 -6.28 23.59
N ILE A 432 0.29 -5.60 24.72
CA ILE A 432 0.40 -4.14 24.82
C ILE A 432 1.71 -3.71 25.49
N ASN A 433 2.24 -2.58 25.06
CA ASN A 433 3.45 -1.98 25.57
C ASN A 433 3.21 -0.48 25.74
N GLY A 434 3.39 0.03 26.97
CA GLY A 434 3.34 1.45 27.27
C GLY A 434 1.93 2.04 27.40
N GLY A 435 1.87 3.36 27.64
CA GLY A 435 0.62 4.10 27.82
C GLY A 435 -0.22 4.27 26.55
N GLY A 436 0.29 3.83 25.40
CA GLY A 436 -0.32 3.98 24.09
C GLY A 436 -0.27 5.39 23.54
N ILE A 437 -1.07 5.67 22.50
CA ILE A 437 -1.06 6.97 21.82
C ILE A 437 -1.44 8.09 22.80
N THR A 438 -0.58 9.10 22.93
CA THR A 438 -0.77 10.25 23.85
C THR A 438 -1.05 9.88 25.32
N ASN A 439 -0.63 8.70 25.78
CA ASN A 439 -0.96 8.14 27.10
C ASN A 439 -2.47 7.97 27.36
N LEU A 440 -3.28 7.84 26.30
CA LEU A 440 -4.72 7.63 26.38
C LEU A 440 -5.13 6.15 26.25
N GLY A 441 -4.16 5.22 26.22
CA GLY A 441 -4.42 3.78 26.18
C GLY A 441 -3.78 3.09 24.99
N ALA A 442 -3.17 1.93 25.25
CA ALA A 442 -2.69 1.00 24.25
C ALA A 442 -3.84 0.20 23.60
N LEU A 443 -4.88 -0.10 24.39
CA LEU A 443 -6.18 -0.59 23.94
C LEU A 443 -7.24 0.45 24.33
N ARG A 444 -8.04 0.89 23.37
CA ARG A 444 -9.05 1.93 23.57
C ARG A 444 -10.40 1.52 23.00
N ASN A 445 -11.46 1.72 23.77
CA ASN A 445 -12.83 1.66 23.32
C ASN A 445 -13.33 3.08 23.04
N ILE A 446 -13.51 3.44 21.78
CA ILE A 446 -13.83 4.82 21.39
C ILE A 446 -15.34 5.07 21.34
N ALA A 447 -16.13 4.04 21.03
CA ALA A 447 -17.59 4.09 21.00
C ALA A 447 -18.21 2.69 21.11
N GLY A 448 -19.45 2.60 21.58
CA GLY A 448 -20.19 1.35 21.72
C GLY A 448 -19.79 0.54 22.97
N ASN A 449 -20.49 -0.57 23.19
CA ASN A 449 -20.20 -1.54 24.24
C ASN A 449 -19.42 -2.72 23.64
N ASN A 450 -18.11 -2.58 23.54
CA ASN A 450 -17.28 -3.56 22.87
C ASN A 450 -16.68 -4.58 23.84
N THR A 451 -16.44 -5.79 23.36
CA THR A 451 -15.83 -6.91 24.08
C THR A 451 -14.53 -7.33 23.40
N TYR A 452 -13.50 -7.58 24.21
CA TYR A 452 -12.25 -8.20 23.78
C TYR A 452 -12.06 -9.54 24.51
N GLY A 453 -12.10 -10.63 23.75
CA GLY A 453 -12.15 -12.00 24.30
C GLY A 453 -10.82 -12.70 24.49
N GLY A 454 -9.73 -12.16 23.98
CA GLY A 454 -8.40 -12.73 24.22
C GLY A 454 -7.72 -12.15 25.46
N THR A 455 -6.68 -12.85 25.90
CA THR A 455 -5.83 -12.37 27.00
C THR A 455 -5.03 -11.15 26.55
N VAL A 456 -5.01 -10.11 27.40
CA VAL A 456 -4.16 -8.94 27.23
C VAL A 456 -2.88 -9.12 28.05
N THR A 457 -1.76 -9.32 27.37
CA THR A 457 -0.41 -9.42 27.97
C THR A 457 0.25 -8.05 27.97
N MET A 458 0.78 -7.60 29.11
CA MET A 458 1.54 -6.36 29.17
C MET A 458 3.05 -6.62 29.11
N ALA A 459 3.73 -5.96 28.17
CA ALA A 459 5.20 -5.99 28.05
C ALA A 459 5.88 -4.83 28.80
N ALA A 460 5.13 -3.79 29.16
CA ALA A 460 5.54 -2.68 30.02
C ALA A 460 4.32 -2.15 30.79
N GLN A 461 4.51 -1.24 31.75
CA GLN A 461 3.38 -0.55 32.37
C GLN A 461 2.50 0.05 31.28
N SER A 462 1.22 -0.31 31.27
CA SER A 462 0.32 -0.05 30.15
C SER A 462 -1.00 0.53 30.61
N ARG A 463 -1.67 1.24 29.69
CA ARG A 463 -3.00 1.81 29.92
C ARG A 463 -4.05 1.17 29.01
N ILE A 464 -5.21 0.86 29.56
CA ILE A 464 -6.41 0.45 28.83
C ILE A 464 -7.51 1.49 29.09
N ASN A 465 -8.20 1.91 28.05
CA ASN A 465 -9.18 2.98 28.14
C ASN A 465 -10.53 2.60 27.53
N SER A 466 -11.59 3.11 28.14
CA SER A 466 -12.90 3.23 27.52
C SER A 466 -13.30 4.69 27.46
N ASP A 467 -13.19 5.30 26.30
CA ASP A 467 -13.46 6.73 26.12
C ASP A 467 -14.97 7.00 26.06
N SER A 468 -15.75 6.05 25.56
CA SER A 468 -17.22 6.06 25.55
C SER A 468 -17.76 4.64 25.64
N GLY A 469 -19.02 4.46 26.07
CA GLY A 469 -19.63 3.13 26.20
C GLY A 469 -18.92 2.24 27.22
N THR A 470 -18.91 0.93 27.00
CA THR A 470 -18.29 -0.06 27.89
C THR A 470 -17.29 -0.95 27.17
N LEU A 471 -16.04 -1.01 27.63
CA LEU A 471 -15.07 -2.03 27.22
C LEU A 471 -15.18 -3.24 28.16
N THR A 472 -15.46 -4.43 27.62
CA THR A 472 -15.47 -5.68 28.39
C THR A 472 -14.28 -6.56 28.03
N LEU A 473 -13.49 -6.97 29.03
CA LEU A 473 -12.43 -7.98 28.89
C LEU A 473 -12.92 -9.28 29.55
N ASN A 474 -13.32 -10.28 28.75
CA ASN A 474 -14.03 -11.46 29.24
C ASN A 474 -13.26 -12.78 29.16
N ASN A 475 -12.00 -12.77 28.75
CA ASN A 475 -11.15 -13.95 28.85
C ASN A 475 -11.00 -14.39 30.32
N ALA A 476 -10.90 -15.69 30.60
CA ALA A 476 -10.70 -16.21 31.96
C ALA A 476 -9.47 -15.58 32.66
N THR A 477 -8.38 -15.38 31.91
CA THR A 477 -7.24 -14.53 32.31
C THR A 477 -7.26 -13.30 31.41
N ALA A 478 -7.98 -12.26 31.83
CA ALA A 478 -8.21 -11.06 31.03
C ALA A 478 -6.94 -10.24 30.84
N VAL A 479 -6.15 -10.05 31.90
CA VAL A 479 -4.89 -9.29 31.85
C VAL A 479 -3.78 -10.04 32.58
N THR A 480 -2.60 -10.13 31.98
CA THR A 480 -1.43 -10.81 32.56
C THR A 480 -0.13 -10.05 32.33
N ALA A 481 0.75 -10.06 33.33
CA ALA A 481 2.13 -9.62 33.22
C ALA A 481 2.94 -9.93 34.50
N PRO A 482 4.27 -10.03 34.42
CA PRO A 482 5.10 -10.10 35.61
C PRO A 482 5.35 -8.68 36.17
N ASN A 483 4.79 -8.38 37.34
CA ASN A 483 5.18 -7.25 38.19
C ASN A 483 4.98 -5.85 37.56
N LEU A 484 4.02 -5.71 36.64
CA LEU A 484 3.69 -4.45 35.98
C LEU A 484 2.38 -3.87 36.51
N THR A 485 2.29 -2.54 36.57
CA THR A 485 1.05 -1.85 36.96
C THR A 485 0.15 -1.65 35.75
N LEU A 486 -1.09 -2.14 35.82
CA LEU A 486 -2.13 -1.82 34.84
C LEU A 486 -2.76 -0.47 35.18
N VAL A 487 -2.87 0.43 34.20
CA VAL A 487 -3.65 1.66 34.32
C VAL A 487 -4.96 1.48 33.54
N VAL A 488 -6.08 1.87 34.14
CA VAL A 488 -7.40 1.90 33.49
C VAL A 488 -7.99 3.30 33.57
N GLY A 489 -8.52 3.81 32.46
CA GLY A 489 -9.18 5.11 32.43
C GLY A 489 -10.24 5.27 31.34
N GLY A 490 -10.49 6.53 30.98
CA GLY A 490 -11.53 6.97 30.07
C GLY A 490 -12.84 7.38 30.77
N ALA A 491 -13.72 8.06 30.02
CA ALA A 491 -15.02 8.52 30.51
C ALA A 491 -16.10 7.42 30.43
N GLY A 492 -15.94 6.46 29.53
CA GLY A 492 -16.71 5.22 29.47
C GLY A 492 -16.28 4.23 30.55
N ASN A 493 -17.01 3.11 30.62
CA ASN A 493 -16.80 2.08 31.62
C ASN A 493 -15.86 0.98 31.10
N THR A 494 -15.16 0.33 32.02
CA THR A 494 -14.35 -0.85 31.75
C THR A 494 -14.78 -1.98 32.68
N ASN A 495 -15.17 -3.11 32.11
CA ASN A 495 -15.54 -4.32 32.84
C ASN A 495 -14.52 -5.43 32.59
N ILE A 496 -13.77 -5.81 33.62
CA ILE A 496 -12.80 -6.90 33.55
C ILE A 496 -13.41 -8.08 34.29
N SER A 497 -14.06 -9.00 33.57
CA SER A 497 -14.72 -10.16 34.18
C SER A 497 -13.77 -11.33 34.41
N GLY A 498 -12.63 -11.36 33.71
CA GLY A 498 -11.55 -12.31 33.94
C GLY A 498 -10.59 -11.94 35.07
N ALA A 499 -9.70 -12.85 35.40
CA ALA A 499 -8.62 -12.61 36.34
C ALA A 499 -7.61 -11.58 35.81
N ILE A 500 -7.15 -10.68 36.70
CA ILE A 500 -5.95 -9.86 36.52
C ILE A 500 -4.80 -10.53 37.27
N ALA A 501 -3.77 -10.97 36.55
CA ALA A 501 -2.61 -11.70 37.07
C ALA A 501 -1.31 -10.92 36.83
N LEU A 502 -0.95 -10.04 37.78
CA LEU A 502 0.17 -9.09 37.63
C LEU A 502 1.37 -9.36 38.56
N GLY A 503 1.41 -10.47 39.28
CA GLY A 503 2.46 -10.74 40.28
C GLY A 503 2.48 -9.65 41.38
N THR A 504 3.62 -8.98 41.56
CA THR A 504 3.75 -7.84 42.49
C THR A 504 3.28 -6.50 41.91
N GLY A 505 2.82 -6.49 40.67
CA GLY A 505 2.22 -5.32 40.01
C GLY A 505 0.85 -4.95 40.59
N GLY A 506 0.40 -3.72 40.32
CA GLY A 506 -0.86 -3.19 40.86
C GLY A 506 -1.87 -2.77 39.77
N VAL A 507 -2.97 -2.18 40.21
CA VAL A 507 -4.00 -1.58 39.34
C VAL A 507 -4.18 -0.11 39.70
N SER A 508 -4.14 0.77 38.71
CA SER A 508 -4.41 2.21 38.88
C SER A 508 -5.62 2.61 38.04
N LYS A 509 -6.67 3.09 38.70
CA LYS A 509 -7.89 3.63 38.08
C LYS A 509 -7.81 5.16 38.02
N GLY A 510 -7.82 5.70 36.81
CA GLY A 510 -7.94 7.13 36.52
C GLY A 510 -9.25 7.48 35.81
N ASP A 511 -9.45 8.77 35.55
CA ASP A 511 -10.59 9.36 34.84
C ASP A 511 -11.99 9.03 35.42
N SER A 512 -13.05 9.56 34.81
CA SER A 512 -14.41 9.57 35.40
C SER A 512 -15.17 8.25 35.30
N GLY A 513 -14.77 7.32 34.42
CA GLY A 513 -15.50 6.07 34.16
C GLY A 513 -15.57 5.11 35.34
N ILE A 514 -16.34 4.03 35.21
CA ILE A 514 -16.41 2.94 36.18
C ILE A 514 -15.47 1.81 35.75
N LEU A 515 -14.60 1.37 36.65
CA LEU A 515 -13.88 0.10 36.51
C LEU A 515 -14.58 -0.97 37.34
N THR A 516 -15.05 -2.05 36.71
CA THR A 516 -15.58 -3.23 37.38
C THR A 516 -14.56 -4.37 37.32
N LEU A 517 -14.25 -4.93 38.49
CA LEU A 517 -13.41 -6.11 38.67
C LEU A 517 -14.30 -7.30 39.05
N GLY A 518 -14.65 -8.12 38.06
CA GLY A 518 -15.54 -9.27 38.21
C GLY A 518 -14.83 -10.62 38.40
N GLY A 519 -13.56 -10.72 38.01
CA GLY A 519 -12.80 -11.96 38.14
C GLY A 519 -12.16 -12.19 39.51
N THR A 520 -11.48 -13.33 39.65
CA THR A 520 -10.59 -13.62 40.76
C THR A 520 -9.21 -13.04 40.47
N ASN A 521 -8.90 -11.89 41.07
CA ASN A 521 -7.66 -11.17 40.80
C ASN A 521 -6.54 -11.60 41.74
N THR A 522 -5.36 -11.87 41.18
CA THR A 522 -4.22 -12.50 41.88
C THR A 522 -3.00 -11.58 42.00
N TYR A 523 -3.10 -10.33 41.56
CA TYR A 523 -2.06 -9.34 41.75
C TYR A 523 -1.92 -8.93 43.23
N THR A 524 -0.69 -8.62 43.65
CA THR A 524 -0.36 -8.29 45.04
C THR A 524 0.18 -6.86 45.19
N GLY A 525 0.33 -6.10 44.11
CA GLY A 525 0.60 -4.67 44.19
C GLY A 525 -0.65 -3.85 44.55
N ASN A 526 -0.46 -2.56 44.77
CA ASN A 526 -1.54 -1.67 45.24
C ASN A 526 -2.64 -1.49 44.20
N THR A 527 -3.86 -1.28 44.69
CA THR A 527 -4.96 -0.75 43.89
C THR A 527 -5.16 0.72 44.25
N THR A 528 -5.00 1.61 43.27
CA THR A 528 -5.11 3.06 43.45
C THR A 528 -6.24 3.63 42.60
N VAL A 529 -7.17 4.36 43.21
CA VAL A 529 -8.29 5.03 42.53
C VAL A 529 -8.07 6.53 42.63
N SER A 530 -7.60 7.13 41.54
CA SER A 530 -7.32 8.57 41.45
C SER A 530 -8.54 9.39 41.01
N ALA A 531 -9.47 8.77 40.27
CA ALA A 531 -10.74 9.36 39.86
C ALA A 531 -11.78 8.29 39.48
N GLY A 532 -13.06 8.67 39.48
CA GLY A 532 -14.19 7.83 39.08
C GLY A 532 -14.52 6.75 40.10
N THR A 533 -15.09 5.64 39.61
CA THR A 533 -15.60 4.57 40.47
C THR A 533 -14.84 3.25 40.24
N LEU A 534 -14.56 2.55 41.34
CA LEU A 534 -14.10 1.16 41.34
C LEU A 534 -15.21 0.27 41.92
N ASN A 535 -15.70 -0.67 41.13
CA ASN A 535 -16.64 -1.71 41.52
C ASN A 535 -15.91 -3.05 41.63
N ILE A 536 -16.03 -3.75 42.76
CA ILE A 536 -15.45 -5.08 42.97
C ILE A 536 -16.59 -6.05 43.20
N THR A 537 -16.88 -6.88 42.18
CA THR A 537 -17.90 -7.92 42.23
C THR A 537 -17.28 -9.32 42.33
N GLY A 538 -16.02 -9.48 41.91
CA GLY A 538 -15.22 -10.69 42.08
C GLY A 538 -14.39 -10.69 43.35
N SER A 539 -13.09 -10.98 43.25
CA SER A 539 -12.18 -10.90 44.40
C SER A 539 -10.85 -10.21 44.09
N ILE A 540 -10.25 -9.58 45.10
CA ILE A 540 -8.87 -9.09 45.07
C ILE A 540 -8.13 -9.68 46.27
N SER A 541 -7.11 -10.51 46.01
CA SER A 541 -6.24 -11.06 47.05
C SER A 541 -4.89 -10.35 47.05
N GLY A 542 -4.71 -9.43 48.00
CA GLY A 542 -3.44 -8.74 48.19
C GLY A 542 -2.37 -9.59 48.92
N ASN A 543 -1.28 -8.93 49.27
CA ASN A 543 -0.29 -9.35 50.24
C ASN A 543 -0.46 -8.49 51.51
N ALA A 544 -0.85 -9.12 52.62
CA ALA A 544 -1.12 -8.43 53.89
C ALA A 544 0.10 -7.62 54.39
N ALA A 545 1.30 -8.02 53.97
CA ALA A 545 2.53 -7.34 54.32
C ALA A 545 2.80 -6.08 53.50
N SER A 546 2.12 -5.78 52.38
CA SER A 546 2.51 -4.63 51.52
C SER A 546 1.41 -3.99 50.67
N THR A 547 0.25 -4.61 50.52
CA THR A 547 -0.79 -4.16 49.58
C THR A 547 -1.75 -3.16 50.22
N ASN A 548 -1.97 -2.04 49.54
CA ASN A 548 -2.94 -1.02 49.92
C ASN A 548 -4.05 -0.89 48.88
N LEU A 549 -5.27 -0.59 49.35
CA LEU A 549 -6.35 -0.04 48.52
C LEU A 549 -6.48 1.46 48.84
N VAL A 550 -6.19 2.31 47.86
CA VAL A 550 -6.05 3.76 48.04
C VAL A 550 -7.09 4.49 47.19
N PHE A 551 -7.92 5.32 47.83
CA PHE A 551 -8.87 6.22 47.20
C PHE A 551 -8.42 7.66 47.40
N GLY A 552 -8.44 8.46 46.33
CA GLY A 552 -8.07 9.86 46.35
C GLY A 552 -6.60 10.13 46.02
N GLY A 553 -6.35 11.32 45.46
CA GLY A 553 -5.05 11.74 44.93
C GLY A 553 -5.14 12.91 43.93
N SER A 554 -6.35 13.28 43.49
CA SER A 554 -6.66 14.47 42.69
C SER A 554 -8.08 14.95 43.00
N ALA A 555 -8.44 16.19 42.65
CA ALA A 555 -9.65 16.91 43.08
C ALA A 555 -11.02 16.36 42.61
N GLY A 556 -11.11 15.08 42.24
CA GLY A 556 -12.34 14.39 41.84
C GLY A 556 -12.96 13.55 42.96
N ASN A 557 -14.28 13.36 42.91
CA ASN A 557 -14.96 12.42 43.80
C ASN A 557 -14.59 10.98 43.39
N THR A 558 -14.01 10.20 44.32
CA THR A 558 -13.70 8.79 44.12
C THR A 558 -14.69 7.93 44.90
N ILE A 559 -15.20 6.86 44.28
CA ILE A 559 -16.17 5.96 44.90
C ILE A 559 -15.66 4.51 44.80
N GLY A 560 -15.67 3.79 45.93
CA GLY A 560 -15.45 2.35 45.96
C GLY A 560 -16.75 1.62 46.30
N ASN A 561 -17.12 0.62 45.51
CA ASN A 561 -18.24 -0.29 45.81
C ASN A 561 -17.73 -1.74 45.85
N VAL A 562 -17.89 -2.40 46.98
CA VAL A 562 -17.43 -3.78 47.20
C VAL A 562 -18.62 -4.67 47.51
N SER A 563 -19.01 -5.50 46.55
CA SER A 563 -19.97 -6.60 46.76
C SER A 563 -19.32 -7.98 46.73
N GLY A 564 -18.06 -8.05 46.29
CA GLY A 564 -17.20 -9.24 46.30
C GLY A 564 -16.28 -9.34 47.52
N SER A 565 -15.14 -10.05 47.39
CA SER A 565 -14.17 -10.24 48.48
C SER A 565 -12.88 -9.43 48.31
N VAL A 566 -12.46 -8.74 49.37
CA VAL A 566 -11.14 -8.09 49.46
C VAL A 566 -10.40 -8.68 50.65
N SER A 567 -9.27 -9.34 50.40
CA SER A 567 -8.51 -10.06 51.42
C SER A 567 -7.03 -9.65 51.42
N ASN A 568 -6.35 -9.78 52.56
CA ASN A 568 -4.90 -9.56 52.70
C ASN A 568 -4.43 -8.15 52.25
N HIS A 569 -5.18 -7.11 52.60
CA HIS A 569 -4.75 -5.71 52.40
C HIS A 569 -4.35 -5.10 53.75
N ARG A 570 -3.22 -4.40 53.77
CA ARG A 570 -2.68 -3.77 54.99
C ARG A 570 -3.58 -2.62 55.45
N ASN A 571 -3.87 -1.69 54.54
CA ASN A 571 -4.62 -0.46 54.83
C ASN A 571 -5.64 -0.14 53.71
N PHE A 572 -6.81 0.36 54.12
CA PHE A 572 -7.72 1.14 53.28
C PHE A 572 -7.45 2.63 53.56
N GLN A 573 -7.10 3.41 52.54
CA GLN A 573 -6.70 4.81 52.70
C GLN A 573 -7.55 5.70 51.77
N GLY A 574 -8.10 6.82 52.27
CA GLY A 574 -8.83 7.80 51.44
C GLY A 574 -10.05 8.43 52.12
N ALA A 575 -10.50 9.56 51.60
CA ALA A 575 -11.80 10.16 51.94
C ALA A 575 -12.89 9.55 51.05
N ASN A 576 -14.09 9.29 51.60
CA ASN A 576 -15.27 8.73 50.91
C ASN A 576 -15.23 7.23 50.59
N ILE A 577 -14.89 6.40 51.57
CA ILE A 577 -15.24 4.97 51.55
C ILE A 577 -16.69 4.87 52.07
N ALA A 578 -17.63 4.49 51.21
CA ALA A 578 -19.04 4.28 51.57
C ALA A 578 -19.32 2.80 51.84
#